data_AF-E4XFH8-F1
#
_entry.id   AF-E4XFH8-F1
#
_cell.length_a   1.000
_cell.length_b   1.000
_cell.length_c   1.000
_cell.angle_alpha   90.00
_cell.angle_beta   90.00
_cell.angle_gamma   90.00
#
_symmetry.space_group_name_H-M   'P 1'
#
loop_
_entity.id
_entity.type
_entity.pdbx_description
1 polymer ?
#
loop_
_entity_poly.entity_id
_entity_poly.type
_entity_poly.pdbx_seq_one_letter_code
_entity_poly.pdbx_strand_id
1 'polypeptide(L)'
;MTTVTKAMIEDINMQSCCECINGSKPFHDIIVVIDGSDSFNNKVCIDGKTDGGEAFHATQKMIDQVLLPGLRQNIGDDRATFTIVQFSGIKQLEHCYEPGSGGVTVDDLLHYKIEIEPCSLEAAQRTIFYDGGLDGNGQLFLCLQDLNIKGNFVEGKFEEVKETNLTRKRSMIIISDEEWDINSLKSAFGGKVGDRSHIARVNRENYEVYPIIVRPGVYIRNAKFALLRKLRKRSEFASLRFAEN
;
A
#
# COMPACT_ATOMS: atom_id res chain seq x y z
N MET A 1 21.50 3.14 -15.24
CA MET A 1 20.17 3.67 -15.57
C MET A 1 19.40 3.82 -14.27
N THR A 2 19.10 5.05 -13.87
CA THR A 2 18.54 5.39 -12.56
C THR A 2 17.04 5.54 -12.69
N THR A 3 16.30 4.47 -12.39
CA THR A 3 14.83 4.54 -12.31
C THR A 3 14.47 5.14 -10.97
N VAL A 4 14.35 6.47 -10.93
CA VAL A 4 13.83 7.20 -9.77
C VAL A 4 12.35 7.46 -10.05
N THR A 5 11.46 6.66 -9.46
CA THR A 5 10.04 7.00 -9.41
C THR A 5 9.71 7.46 -8.01
N LYS A 6 9.75 8.79 -7.81
CA LYS A 6 9.41 9.49 -6.57
C LYS A 6 7.92 9.79 -6.58
N ALA A 7 7.10 8.97 -5.94
CA ALA A 7 5.80 9.43 -5.45
C ALA A 7 5.91 9.60 -3.94
N MET A 8 5.62 10.79 -3.45
CA MET A 8 5.41 11.03 -2.04
C MET A 8 3.93 10.79 -1.71
N ILE A 9 3.59 10.57 -0.44
CA ILE A 9 2.18 10.39 0.00
C ILE A 9 1.29 11.55 -0.47
N GLU A 10 1.88 12.75 -0.53
CA GLU A 10 1.26 13.98 -1.01
C GLU A 10 1.02 14.03 -2.54
N ASP A 11 1.57 13.08 -3.30
CA ASP A 11 1.28 12.86 -4.72
C ASP A 11 0.13 11.86 -4.92
N ILE A 12 -0.27 11.15 -3.85
CA ILE A 12 -1.46 10.29 -3.86
C ILE A 12 -2.69 11.20 -3.83
N ASN A 13 -3.10 11.60 -5.02
CA ASN A 13 -4.29 12.40 -5.25
C ASN A 13 -5.35 11.48 -5.83
N MET A 14 -6.09 10.78 -4.95
CA MET A 14 -7.31 10.06 -5.34
C MET A 14 -8.42 11.10 -5.57
N GLN A 15 -8.18 11.98 -6.53
CA GLN A 15 -9.06 13.07 -6.86
C GLN A 15 -10.29 12.49 -7.55
N SER A 16 -11.49 12.84 -7.09
CA SER A 16 -12.74 12.49 -7.78
C SER A 16 -12.94 13.28 -9.09
N CYS A 17 -11.87 13.56 -9.83
CA CYS A 17 -11.82 14.42 -11.01
C CYS A 17 -11.78 13.62 -12.32
N CYS A 18 -12.36 12.42 -12.34
CA CYS A 18 -12.82 11.88 -13.61
C CYS A 18 -14.11 12.63 -13.98
N GLU A 19 -14.12 13.26 -15.16
CA GLU A 19 -15.36 13.60 -15.85
C GLU A 19 -16.20 12.34 -15.88
N CYS A 20 -17.19 12.27 -14.99
CA CYS A 20 -17.97 11.07 -14.79
C CYS A 20 -18.85 10.92 -16.03
N ILE A 21 -18.54 9.96 -16.88
CA ILE A 21 -19.48 9.47 -17.89
C ILE A 21 -20.66 8.92 -17.09
N ASN A 22 -21.72 9.71 -16.92
CA ASN A 22 -22.94 9.47 -16.12
C ASN A 22 -22.96 9.93 -14.64
N GLY A 23 -22.05 10.80 -14.19
CA GLY A 23 -22.24 11.57 -12.95
C GLY A 23 -22.01 10.86 -11.59
N SER A 24 -21.81 9.54 -11.53
CA SER A 24 -21.48 8.85 -10.26
C SER A 24 -19.97 8.68 -10.08
N LYS A 25 -19.47 9.06 -8.90
CA LYS A 25 -18.07 8.84 -8.51
C LYS A 25 -17.86 7.34 -8.23
N PRO A 26 -16.69 6.76 -8.57
CA PRO A 26 -16.42 5.35 -8.31
C PRO A 26 -16.32 5.05 -6.82
N PHE A 27 -16.44 3.76 -6.50
CA PHE A 27 -16.10 3.19 -5.20
C PHE A 27 -14.63 2.75 -5.22
N HIS A 28 -13.89 2.94 -4.12
CA HIS A 28 -12.45 2.67 -4.09
C HIS A 28 -12.10 1.49 -3.18
N ASP A 29 -11.31 0.54 -3.68
CA ASP A 29 -10.68 -0.48 -2.85
C ASP A 29 -9.20 -0.12 -2.67
N ILE A 30 -8.80 0.19 -1.43
CA ILE A 30 -7.48 0.73 -1.11
C ILE A 30 -6.66 -0.32 -0.39
N ILE A 31 -5.56 -0.74 -1.02
CA ILE A 31 -4.61 -1.72 -0.48
C ILE A 31 -3.33 -0.98 -0.12
N VAL A 32 -2.97 -0.95 1.16
CA VAL A 32 -1.68 -0.41 1.61
C VAL A 32 -0.73 -1.56 1.91
N VAL A 33 0.33 -1.69 1.13
CA VAL A 33 1.37 -2.71 1.26
C VAL A 33 2.59 -2.07 1.91
N ILE A 34 2.99 -2.54 3.09
CA ILE A 34 4.07 -1.96 3.90
C ILE A 34 5.19 -2.96 4.05
N ASP A 35 6.41 -2.49 3.79
CA ASP A 35 7.63 -3.22 4.07
C ASP A 35 7.91 -3.22 5.57
N GLY A 36 8.00 -4.40 6.15
CA GLY A 36 8.34 -4.61 7.55
C GLY A 36 9.64 -5.39 7.71
N SER A 37 10.50 -5.42 6.69
CA SER A 37 11.81 -6.06 6.73
C SER A 37 12.81 -5.32 7.61
N ASP A 38 13.84 -6.03 8.05
CA ASP A 38 14.95 -5.45 8.82
C ASP A 38 15.68 -4.38 8.02
N SER A 39 15.87 -4.62 6.72
CA SER A 39 16.52 -3.66 5.82
C SER A 39 15.73 -2.35 5.75
N PHE A 40 14.39 -2.42 5.72
CA PHE A 40 13.53 -1.24 5.78
C PHE A 40 13.57 -0.57 7.16
N ASN A 41 13.41 -1.35 8.24
CA ASN A 41 13.24 -0.81 9.59
C ASN A 41 14.50 -0.07 10.10
N ASN A 42 15.68 -0.43 9.57
CA ASN A 42 16.97 0.17 9.92
C ASN A 42 17.32 1.46 9.14
N LYS A 43 16.45 2.00 8.27
CA LYS A 43 16.78 3.15 7.39
C LYS A 43 16.41 4.54 7.90
N VAL A 44 15.81 4.70 9.08
CA VAL A 44 15.39 6.04 9.55
C VAL A 44 16.37 6.61 10.57
N CYS A 45 16.94 7.77 10.24
CA CYS A 45 17.62 8.62 11.23
C CYS A 45 16.58 9.51 11.91
N ILE A 46 16.48 9.45 13.22
CA ILE A 46 15.67 10.36 14.03
C ILE A 46 16.63 11.32 14.72
N ASP A 47 16.45 12.63 14.48
CA ASP A 47 17.24 13.68 15.13
C ASP A 47 18.77 13.54 15.00
N GLY A 48 19.23 13.08 13.83
CA GLY A 48 20.66 12.91 13.54
C GLY A 48 21.32 11.71 14.21
N LYS A 49 20.55 10.87 14.91
CA LYS A 49 20.98 9.57 15.41
C LYS A 49 20.26 8.46 14.63
N THR A 50 21.04 7.51 14.14
CA THR A 50 20.49 6.27 13.57
C THR A 50 20.16 5.35 14.75
N ASP A 51 19.09 5.63 15.47
CA ASP A 51 18.48 4.59 16.30
C ASP A 51 17.74 3.67 15.32
N GLY A 52 18.35 2.52 15.04
CA GLY A 52 17.76 1.49 14.20
C GLY A 52 16.40 1.07 14.76
N GLY A 53 15.43 0.83 13.88
CA GLY A 53 14.20 0.13 14.27
C GLY A 53 12.90 0.93 14.26
N GLU A 54 12.88 2.18 13.77
CA GLU A 54 11.66 3.00 13.81
C GLU A 54 10.99 3.27 12.45
N ALA A 55 11.54 2.85 11.31
CA ALA A 55 10.95 3.17 10.01
C ALA A 55 9.55 2.57 9.84
N PHE A 56 9.38 1.35 10.31
CA PHE A 56 8.09 0.65 10.29
C PHE A 56 7.09 1.37 11.18
N HIS A 57 7.46 1.65 12.43
CA HIS A 57 6.61 2.39 13.37
C HIS A 57 6.22 3.79 12.85
N ALA A 58 7.17 4.53 12.28
CA ALA A 58 6.94 5.83 11.69
C ALA A 58 5.98 5.76 10.50
N THR A 59 6.09 4.70 9.68
CA THR A 59 5.17 4.44 8.57
C THR A 59 3.77 4.15 9.06
N GLN A 60 3.62 3.31 10.08
CA GLN A 60 2.34 3.02 10.72
C GLN A 60 1.68 4.29 11.28
N LYS A 61 2.43 5.10 12.04
CA LYS A 61 1.96 6.41 12.54
C LYS A 61 1.54 7.34 11.41
N MET A 62 2.27 7.35 10.30
CA MET A 62 1.92 8.15 9.14
C MET A 62 0.60 7.67 8.53
N ILE A 63 0.39 6.37 8.39
CA ILE A 63 -0.89 5.84 7.88
C ILE A 63 -2.04 6.31 8.76
N ASP A 64 -1.93 6.13 10.07
CA ASP A 64 -2.99 6.44 11.03
C ASP A 64 -3.28 7.95 11.14
N GLN A 65 -2.23 8.78 11.15
CA GLN A 65 -2.38 10.22 11.40
C GLN A 65 -2.58 11.06 10.14
N VAL A 66 -2.23 10.52 8.97
CA VAL A 66 -2.07 11.30 7.75
C VAL A 66 -2.85 10.67 6.59
N LEU A 67 -2.53 9.41 6.24
CA LEU A 67 -3.16 8.76 5.09
C LEU A 67 -4.65 8.49 5.33
N LEU A 68 -5.01 7.76 6.39
CA LEU A 68 -6.39 7.38 6.68
C LEU A 68 -7.30 8.60 6.82
N PRO A 69 -6.99 9.62 7.65
CA PRO A 69 -7.78 10.85 7.72
C PRO A 69 -7.90 11.57 6.37
N GLY A 70 -6.81 11.59 5.58
CA GLY A 70 -6.82 12.17 4.25
C GLY A 70 -7.75 11.42 3.29
N LEU A 71 -7.74 10.09 3.30
CA LEU A 71 -8.65 9.27 2.50
C LEU A 71 -10.10 9.53 2.90
N ARG A 72 -10.41 9.55 4.21
CA ARG A 72 -11.76 9.84 4.72
C ARG A 72 -12.25 11.21 4.27
N GLN A 73 -11.40 12.24 4.35
CA GLN A 73 -11.76 13.59 3.97
C GLN A 73 -12.02 13.73 2.45
N ASN A 74 -11.22 13.08 1.60
CA ASN A 74 -11.25 13.30 0.16
C ASN A 74 -12.16 12.32 -0.60
N ILE A 75 -12.30 11.09 -0.10
CA ILE A 75 -13.14 10.04 -0.70
C ILE A 75 -14.47 9.94 0.04
N GLY A 76 -14.47 9.98 1.36
CA GLY A 76 -15.64 9.72 2.19
C GLY A 76 -15.71 8.27 2.64
N ASP A 77 -16.10 8.09 3.90
CA ASP A 77 -16.15 6.79 4.58
C ASP A 77 -17.04 5.76 3.89
N ASP A 78 -18.07 6.21 3.17
CA ASP A 78 -19.04 5.37 2.50
C ASP A 78 -18.62 4.92 1.09
N ARG A 79 -17.53 5.46 0.53
CA ARG A 79 -17.10 5.21 -0.86
C ARG A 79 -15.77 4.50 -0.98
N ALA A 80 -15.29 3.89 0.10
CA ALA A 80 -14.08 3.09 0.05
C ALA A 80 -14.06 1.90 1.02
N THR A 81 -13.32 0.87 0.62
CA THR A 81 -12.78 -0.14 1.52
C THR A 81 -11.27 0.06 1.69
N PHE A 82 -10.72 -0.51 2.76
CA PHE A 82 -9.33 -0.34 3.14
C PHE A 82 -8.76 -1.64 3.71
N THR A 83 -7.51 -1.94 3.38
CA THR A 83 -6.73 -3.04 3.97
C THR A 83 -5.27 -2.62 4.12
N ILE A 84 -4.59 -3.20 5.10
CA ILE A 84 -3.14 -3.09 5.26
C ILE A 84 -2.54 -4.48 5.19
N VAL A 85 -1.53 -4.62 4.35
CA VAL A 85 -0.71 -5.83 4.22
C VAL A 85 0.72 -5.46 4.59
N GLN A 86 1.30 -6.15 5.58
CA GLN A 86 2.72 -6.06 5.87
C GLN A 86 3.45 -7.21 5.17
N PHE A 87 4.48 -6.93 4.39
CA PHE A 87 5.39 -7.94 3.86
C PHE A 87 6.76 -7.80 4.51
N SER A 88 7.48 -8.89 4.62
CA SER A 88 8.91 -8.85 4.94
C SER A 88 9.65 -9.97 4.25
N GLY A 89 9.07 -11.17 4.13
CA GLY A 89 9.66 -12.28 3.39
C GLY A 89 10.71 -13.08 4.16
N ILE A 90 10.67 -14.41 4.09
CA ILE A 90 11.64 -15.29 4.76
C ILE A 90 12.52 -15.94 3.69
N LYS A 91 13.72 -15.40 3.47
CA LYS A 91 14.61 -15.80 2.37
C LYS A 91 14.94 -17.29 2.38
N GLN A 92 15.15 -17.86 3.56
CA GLN A 92 15.46 -19.29 3.72
C GLN A 92 14.29 -20.19 3.27
N LEU A 93 13.06 -19.69 3.36
CA LEU A 93 11.83 -20.44 3.03
C LEU A 93 11.23 -20.07 1.68
N GLU A 94 11.88 -19.17 0.90
CA GLU A 94 11.43 -18.74 -0.43
C GLU A 94 11.13 -19.91 -1.37
N HIS A 95 11.94 -20.97 -1.30
CA HIS A 95 11.84 -22.16 -2.15
C HIS A 95 10.61 -23.03 -1.83
N CYS A 96 10.08 -22.91 -0.61
CA CYS A 96 8.89 -23.63 -0.13
C CYS A 96 7.61 -22.85 -0.39
N TYR A 97 7.70 -21.58 -0.77
CA TYR A 97 6.50 -20.78 -0.99
C TYR A 97 5.68 -21.31 -2.16
N GLU A 98 4.38 -21.49 -1.89
CA GLU A 98 3.38 -21.87 -2.88
C GLU A 98 2.49 -20.68 -3.22
N PRO A 99 2.36 -20.32 -4.50
CA PRO A 99 1.47 -19.24 -4.91
C PRO A 99 0.02 -19.49 -4.51
N GLY A 100 -0.63 -18.48 -3.93
CA GLY A 100 -2.00 -18.57 -3.43
C GLY A 100 -2.13 -19.09 -1.99
N SER A 101 -1.02 -19.44 -1.33
CA SER A 101 -1.00 -19.95 0.05
C SER A 101 -1.35 -18.92 1.13
N GLY A 102 -1.51 -17.64 0.77
CA GLY A 102 -1.70 -16.60 1.78
C GLY A 102 -0.37 -16.17 2.44
N GLY A 103 0.76 -16.47 1.80
CA GLY A 103 2.09 -16.18 2.35
C GLY A 103 2.54 -17.12 3.47
N VAL A 104 1.81 -18.21 3.72
CA VAL A 104 2.11 -19.20 4.77
C VAL A 104 3.20 -20.16 4.29
N THR A 105 4.21 -20.38 5.14
CA THR A 105 5.29 -21.34 4.91
C THR A 105 4.95 -22.71 5.49
N VAL A 106 5.78 -23.71 5.19
CA VAL A 106 5.67 -25.07 5.76
C VAL A 106 5.79 -25.14 7.29
N ASP A 107 6.37 -24.10 7.91
CA ASP A 107 6.57 -24.00 9.36
C ASP A 107 5.58 -23.02 10.02
N ASP A 108 4.45 -22.72 9.36
CA ASP A 108 3.44 -21.74 9.80
C ASP A 108 3.97 -20.30 10.00
N LEU A 109 5.17 -20.00 9.49
CA LEU A 109 5.70 -18.65 9.42
C LEU A 109 5.13 -17.90 8.20
N LEU A 110 5.05 -16.56 8.29
CA LEU A 110 4.40 -15.72 7.30
C LEU A 110 5.42 -14.87 6.52
N HIS A 111 5.42 -15.00 5.18
CA HIS A 111 6.15 -14.07 4.30
C HIS A 111 5.52 -12.67 4.28
N TYR A 112 4.20 -12.60 4.41
CA TYR A 112 3.44 -11.39 4.62
C TYR A 112 2.24 -11.70 5.51
N LYS A 113 1.69 -10.67 6.15
CA LYS A 113 0.48 -10.77 6.94
C LYS A 113 -0.48 -9.64 6.58
N ILE A 114 -1.77 -9.93 6.67
CA ILE A 114 -2.82 -8.92 6.58
C ILE A 114 -2.94 -8.31 7.98
N GLU A 115 -2.51 -7.06 8.13
CA GLU A 115 -2.56 -6.33 9.40
C GLU A 115 -3.97 -5.79 9.67
N ILE A 116 -4.65 -5.36 8.60
CA ILE A 116 -6.05 -4.98 8.64
C ILE A 116 -6.73 -5.72 7.51
N GLU A 117 -7.60 -6.68 7.86
CA GLU A 117 -8.47 -7.33 6.88
C GLU A 117 -9.31 -6.28 6.14
N PRO A 118 -9.68 -6.52 4.88
CA PRO A 118 -10.57 -5.65 4.14
C PRO A 118 -11.76 -5.22 5.00
N CYS A 119 -11.93 -3.92 5.15
CA CYS A 119 -13.00 -3.32 5.94
C CYS A 119 -13.49 -2.03 5.27
N SER A 120 -14.61 -1.48 5.72
CA SER A 120 -15.02 -0.15 5.29
C SER A 120 -13.97 0.88 5.75
N LEU A 121 -13.81 1.96 4.98
CA LEU A 121 -12.89 3.03 5.38
C LEU A 121 -13.26 3.65 6.74
N GLU A 122 -14.55 3.65 7.09
CA GLU A 122 -15.05 4.03 8.42
C GLU A 122 -14.46 3.15 9.53
N ALA A 123 -14.48 1.82 9.32
CA ALA A 123 -14.00 0.84 10.29
C ALA A 123 -12.47 0.68 10.29
N ALA A 124 -11.76 1.30 9.33
CA ALA A 124 -10.32 1.24 9.22
C ALA A 124 -9.65 1.90 10.43
N GLN A 125 -9.27 1.07 11.40
CA GLN A 125 -8.61 1.46 12.63
C GLN A 125 -7.60 0.39 12.98
N ARG A 126 -6.38 0.80 13.34
CA ARG A 126 -5.43 -0.09 13.99
C ARG A 126 -5.72 -0.13 15.48
N THR A 127 -5.98 -1.33 16.01
CA THR A 127 -6.21 -1.54 17.45
C THR A 127 -4.92 -1.72 18.23
N ILE A 128 -3.82 -2.07 17.57
CA ILE A 128 -2.52 -2.35 18.18
C ILE A 128 -1.40 -1.74 17.31
N PHE A 129 -0.45 -1.05 17.93
CA PHE A 129 0.83 -0.75 17.29
C PHE A 129 1.70 -2.00 17.40
N TYR A 130 1.99 -2.62 16.25
CA TYR A 130 2.77 -3.85 16.22
C TYR A 130 4.24 -3.53 16.52
N ASP A 131 4.75 -4.12 17.61
CA ASP A 131 6.11 -3.89 18.13
C ASP A 131 7.23 -4.53 17.30
N GLY A 132 6.92 -5.23 16.21
CA GLY A 132 7.92 -5.89 15.38
C GLY A 132 7.57 -5.84 13.90
N GLY A 133 8.50 -5.35 13.09
CA GLY A 133 8.63 -5.80 11.71
C GLY A 133 8.71 -7.33 11.69
N LEU A 134 8.29 -7.93 10.59
CA LEU A 134 8.50 -9.37 10.39
C LEU A 134 10.00 -9.52 10.15
N ASP A 135 10.67 -10.40 10.88
CA ASP A 135 12.09 -10.71 10.64
C ASP A 135 12.22 -11.31 9.24
N GLY A 136 12.88 -10.60 8.32
CA GLY A 136 12.83 -10.99 6.92
C GLY A 136 13.50 -10.04 5.92
N ASN A 137 13.51 -10.47 4.66
CA ASN A 137 14.19 -9.83 3.51
C ASN A 137 13.15 -9.40 2.48
N GLY A 138 13.09 -8.12 2.09
CA GLY A 138 12.04 -7.52 1.24
C GLY A 138 11.57 -8.31 0.01
N GLN A 139 10.79 -9.37 0.22
CA GLN A 139 10.22 -10.24 -0.82
C GLN A 139 8.85 -9.70 -1.26
N LEU A 140 8.82 -8.43 -1.63
CA LEU A 140 7.62 -7.78 -2.15
C LEU A 140 6.97 -8.59 -3.28
N PHE A 141 7.77 -9.25 -4.12
CA PHE A 141 7.28 -10.05 -5.24
C PHE A 141 6.29 -11.15 -4.81
N LEU A 142 6.60 -11.86 -3.72
CA LEU A 142 5.76 -12.94 -3.21
C LEU A 142 4.40 -12.41 -2.78
N CYS A 143 4.42 -11.31 -2.01
CA CYS A 143 3.21 -10.63 -1.59
C CYS A 143 2.39 -10.19 -2.82
N LEU A 144 3.01 -9.47 -3.76
CA LEU A 144 2.32 -9.01 -4.97
C LEU A 144 1.74 -10.15 -5.81
N GLN A 145 2.39 -11.31 -5.83
CA GLN A 145 1.88 -12.46 -6.57
C GLN A 145 0.53 -12.91 -6.03
N ASP A 146 0.42 -13.16 -4.72
CA ASP A 146 -0.85 -13.53 -4.07
C ASP A 146 -1.90 -12.42 -4.20
N LEU A 147 -1.47 -11.17 -3.99
CA LEU A 147 -2.35 -10.02 -4.11
C LEU A 147 -2.92 -9.88 -5.52
N ASN A 148 -2.31 -10.45 -6.56
CA ASN A 148 -2.80 -10.40 -7.94
C ASN A 148 -3.57 -11.66 -8.39
N ILE A 149 -3.73 -12.67 -7.52
CA ILE A 149 -4.52 -13.86 -7.84
C ILE A 149 -6.01 -13.54 -7.74
N LYS A 150 -6.69 -13.70 -8.88
CA LYS A 150 -8.15 -13.61 -8.99
C LYS A 150 -8.84 -14.68 -8.14
N GLY A 151 -9.92 -14.32 -7.46
CA GLY A 151 -10.66 -15.19 -6.54
C GLY A 151 -9.98 -15.49 -5.20
N ASN A 152 -8.82 -14.89 -4.91
CA ASN A 152 -8.16 -14.99 -3.59
C ASN A 152 -8.20 -13.64 -2.87
N PHE A 153 -7.34 -12.71 -3.30
CA PHE A 153 -7.25 -11.37 -2.69
C PHE A 153 -7.94 -10.28 -3.54
N VAL A 154 -7.83 -10.37 -4.87
CA VAL A 154 -8.33 -9.36 -5.81
C VAL A 154 -9.85 -9.33 -5.91
N GLU A 155 -10.51 -10.48 -5.74
CA GLU A 155 -11.93 -10.66 -6.07
C GLU A 155 -12.60 -11.47 -4.95
N GLY A 156 -13.69 -10.96 -4.38
CA GLY A 156 -14.49 -11.61 -3.34
C GLY A 156 -14.41 -10.86 -2.01
N LYS A 157 -13.20 -10.72 -1.44
CA LYS A 157 -13.03 -10.11 -0.10
C LYS A 157 -13.54 -8.67 -0.01
N PHE A 158 -13.30 -7.83 -1.01
CA PHE A 158 -13.73 -6.43 -0.96
C PHE A 158 -15.23 -6.26 -1.26
N GLU A 159 -15.77 -7.09 -2.15
CA GLU A 159 -17.18 -7.12 -2.49
C GLU A 159 -18.03 -7.64 -1.33
N GLU A 160 -17.54 -8.64 -0.57
CA GLU A 160 -18.16 -9.14 0.65
C GLU A 160 -18.22 -8.10 1.78
N VAL A 161 -17.19 -7.26 1.89
CA VAL A 161 -17.13 -6.20 2.91
C VAL A 161 -18.17 -5.11 2.65
N LYS A 162 -18.36 -4.72 1.40
CA LYS A 162 -19.33 -3.69 1.03
C LYS A 162 -19.85 -3.88 -0.37
N GLU A 163 -21.10 -4.30 -0.46
CA GLU A 163 -21.85 -4.35 -1.72
C GLU A 163 -22.15 -2.94 -2.22
N THR A 164 -21.99 -2.72 -3.53
CA THR A 164 -22.28 -1.43 -4.17
C THR A 164 -22.54 -1.60 -5.66
N ASN A 165 -23.42 -0.77 -6.20
CA ASN A 165 -23.69 -0.68 -7.64
C ASN A 165 -22.69 0.25 -8.37
N LEU A 166 -21.77 0.88 -7.63
CA LEU A 166 -20.75 1.75 -8.19
C LEU A 166 -19.62 0.93 -8.82
N THR A 167 -19.05 1.46 -9.90
CA THR A 167 -17.81 0.91 -10.46
C THR A 167 -16.70 0.98 -9.43
N ARG A 168 -16.07 -0.16 -9.14
CA ARG A 168 -14.94 -0.25 -8.22
C ARG A 168 -13.64 0.09 -8.92
N LYS A 169 -12.79 0.88 -8.27
CA LYS A 169 -11.40 1.14 -8.66
C LYS A 169 -10.48 0.63 -7.55
N ARG A 170 -9.49 -0.18 -7.92
CA ARG A 170 -8.52 -0.72 -6.97
C ARG A 170 -7.23 0.10 -7.02
N SER A 171 -6.77 0.55 -5.86
CA SER A 171 -5.55 1.34 -5.72
C SER A 171 -4.62 0.66 -4.74
N MET A 172 -3.35 0.50 -5.13
CA MET A 172 -2.33 -0.13 -4.30
C MET A 172 -1.24 0.87 -3.95
N ILE A 173 -1.08 1.15 -2.66
CA ILE A 173 -0.05 2.03 -2.12
C ILE A 173 1.06 1.13 -1.57
N ILE A 174 2.25 1.18 -2.17
CA ILE A 174 3.38 0.32 -1.76
C ILE A 174 4.41 1.19 -1.04
N ILE A 175 4.66 0.94 0.24
CA ILE A 175 5.65 1.65 1.05
C ILE A 175 6.82 0.72 1.32
N SER A 176 7.98 1.00 0.74
CA SER A 176 9.18 0.13 0.83
C SER A 176 10.45 0.93 0.59
N ASP A 177 11.61 0.31 0.78
CA ASP A 177 12.93 0.89 0.52
C ASP A 177 13.55 0.45 -0.84
N GLU A 178 12.73 -0.14 -1.72
CA GLU A 178 13.06 -0.70 -3.04
C GLU A 178 13.67 -2.10 -3.06
N GLU A 179 13.64 -2.83 -1.95
CA GLU A 179 14.03 -4.24 -1.99
C GLU A 179 12.95 -5.13 -2.64
N TRP A 180 13.32 -5.82 -3.72
CA TRP A 180 12.46 -6.67 -4.54
C TRP A 180 13.18 -8.01 -4.80
N ASP A 181 13.41 -8.86 -3.81
CA ASP A 181 14.17 -10.11 -4.02
C ASP A 181 13.32 -11.21 -4.72
N ILE A 182 13.91 -11.95 -5.69
CA ILE A 182 13.19 -12.88 -6.62
C ILE A 182 13.98 -14.14 -7.02
N ASN A 183 15.03 -14.51 -6.28
CA ASN A 183 16.06 -15.38 -6.87
C ASN A 183 15.58 -16.83 -7.10
N SER A 184 14.45 -17.28 -6.53
CA SER A 184 13.99 -18.67 -6.66
C SER A 184 12.46 -18.87 -6.62
N LEU A 185 11.65 -17.82 -6.80
CA LEU A 185 10.18 -17.93 -6.69
C LEU A 185 9.49 -18.59 -7.89
N LYS A 186 8.52 -19.47 -7.61
CA LYS A 186 7.59 -20.00 -8.61
C LYS A 186 6.53 -18.96 -8.97
N SER A 187 6.18 -18.88 -10.26
CA SER A 187 5.12 -17.99 -10.77
C SER A 187 3.72 -18.57 -10.51
N ALA A 188 2.78 -17.75 -10.03
CA ALA A 188 1.35 -18.11 -9.94
C ALA A 188 0.66 -18.21 -11.30
N PHE A 189 1.25 -17.59 -12.33
CA PHE A 189 0.61 -17.34 -13.63
C PHE A 189 1.16 -18.25 -14.75
N GLY A 190 1.92 -19.28 -14.39
CA GLY A 190 2.66 -20.15 -15.31
C GLY A 190 4.00 -19.54 -15.76
N GLY A 191 4.95 -20.39 -16.20
CA GLY A 191 6.29 -19.99 -16.69
C GLY A 191 7.47 -20.33 -15.77
N LYS A 192 8.70 -19.93 -16.17
CA LYS A 192 9.93 -20.02 -15.33
C LYS A 192 9.91 -18.96 -14.22
N VAL A 193 10.81 -19.13 -13.24
CA VAL A 193 11.08 -18.29 -12.05
C VAL A 193 10.68 -16.81 -12.23
N GLY A 194 9.98 -16.28 -11.23
CA GLY A 194 9.30 -14.97 -11.17
C GLY A 194 9.81 -13.89 -12.13
N ASP A 195 9.08 -13.67 -13.24
CA ASP A 195 9.31 -12.52 -14.11
C ASP A 195 8.75 -11.25 -13.45
N ARG A 196 9.65 -10.42 -12.90
CA ARG A 196 9.33 -9.08 -12.35
C ARG A 196 8.50 -8.25 -13.33
N SER A 197 8.77 -8.35 -14.63
CA SER A 197 8.06 -7.59 -15.66
C SER A 197 6.62 -8.06 -15.78
N HIS A 198 6.40 -9.37 -15.67
CA HIS A 198 5.06 -9.95 -15.64
C HIS A 198 4.27 -9.47 -14.43
N ILE A 199 4.79 -9.60 -13.21
CA ILE A 199 4.08 -9.13 -12.01
C ILE A 199 3.87 -7.63 -12.05
N ALA A 200 4.87 -6.83 -12.44
CA ALA A 200 4.70 -5.39 -12.56
C ALA A 200 3.61 -5.02 -13.59
N ARG A 201 3.48 -5.79 -14.67
CA ARG A 201 2.42 -5.61 -15.67
C ARG A 201 1.06 -6.00 -15.11
N VAL A 202 0.91 -7.20 -14.55
CA VAL A 202 -0.34 -7.67 -13.94
C VAL A 202 -0.79 -6.74 -12.81
N ASN A 203 0.14 -6.27 -11.98
CA ASN A 203 -0.16 -5.33 -10.91
C ASN A 203 -0.69 -4.00 -11.45
N ARG A 204 -0.18 -3.50 -12.57
CA ARG A 204 -0.71 -2.28 -13.23
C ARG A 204 -2.03 -2.53 -13.96
N GLU A 205 -2.29 -3.75 -14.41
CA GLU A 205 -3.58 -4.14 -15.02
C GLU A 205 -4.68 -4.23 -13.95
N ASN A 206 -4.35 -4.72 -12.75
CA ASN A 206 -5.30 -4.91 -11.64
C ASN A 206 -5.45 -3.69 -10.72
N TYR A 207 -4.41 -2.86 -10.60
CA TYR A 207 -4.34 -1.76 -9.64
C TYR A 207 -3.79 -0.47 -10.24
N GLU A 208 -4.31 0.65 -9.74
CA GLU A 208 -3.61 1.92 -9.80
C GLU A 208 -2.53 1.96 -8.70
N VAL A 209 -1.26 1.89 -9.08
CA VAL A 209 -0.14 1.69 -8.14
C VAL A 209 0.54 3.01 -7.77
N TYR A 210 0.71 3.23 -6.45
CA TYR A 210 1.33 4.40 -5.85
C TYR A 210 2.54 3.99 -4.98
N PRO A 211 3.77 3.96 -5.53
CA PRO A 211 4.96 3.58 -4.77
C PRO A 211 5.52 4.73 -3.93
N ILE A 212 5.60 4.54 -2.62
CA ILE A 212 6.28 5.45 -1.67
C ILE A 212 7.60 4.81 -1.27
N ILE A 213 8.69 5.39 -1.77
CA ILE A 213 10.03 4.89 -1.48
C ILE A 213 10.64 5.60 -0.27
N VAL A 214 10.94 4.83 0.77
CA VAL A 214 11.64 5.29 1.97
C VAL A 214 13.15 5.19 1.74
N ARG A 215 13.87 6.30 1.96
CA ARG A 215 15.31 6.40 1.78
C ARG A 215 16.01 6.78 3.09
N PRO A 216 17.26 6.33 3.30
CA PRO A 216 18.05 6.77 4.43
C PRO A 216 18.13 8.29 4.53
N GLY A 217 17.89 8.82 5.73
CA GLY A 217 17.95 10.27 6.01
C GLY A 217 16.78 11.11 5.47
N VAL A 218 15.81 10.52 4.77
CA VAL A 218 14.58 11.23 4.34
C VAL A 218 13.47 10.90 5.33
N TYR A 219 13.29 11.78 6.32
CA TYR A 219 12.37 11.57 7.42
C TYR A 219 10.89 11.68 7.00
N ILE A 220 10.04 10.72 7.41
CA ILE A 220 8.62 10.61 7.04
C ILE A 220 7.75 11.79 7.55
N ARG A 221 8.14 12.56 8.59
CA ARG A 221 7.46 13.85 8.96
C ARG A 221 7.36 14.83 7.80
N ASN A 222 8.28 14.82 6.82
CA ASN A 222 8.14 15.72 5.67
C ASN A 222 6.87 15.40 4.86
N ALA A 223 6.42 14.14 4.85
CA ALA A 223 5.14 13.76 4.24
C ALA A 223 3.92 14.33 4.99
N LYS A 224 3.99 14.48 6.33
CA LYS A 224 2.94 15.12 7.14
C LYS A 224 2.76 16.59 6.74
N PHE A 225 3.86 17.35 6.63
CA PHE A 225 3.81 18.77 6.25
C PHE A 225 3.40 18.97 4.80
N ALA A 226 3.81 18.08 3.91
CA ALA A 226 3.53 18.23 2.50
C ALA A 226 2.11 17.75 2.10
N LEU A 227 1.58 16.69 2.74
CA LEU A 227 0.17 16.30 2.57
C LEU A 227 -0.76 17.42 3.08
N LEU A 228 -0.51 17.97 4.27
CA LEU A 228 -1.30 19.08 4.82
C LEU A 228 -1.22 20.33 3.93
N ARG A 229 -0.08 20.61 3.30
CA ARG A 229 0.13 21.80 2.46
C ARG A 229 -0.57 21.68 1.09
N LYS A 230 -0.65 20.49 0.50
CA LYS A 230 -1.40 20.26 -0.75
C LYS A 230 -2.91 20.11 -0.54
N LEU A 231 -3.35 19.45 0.54
CA LEU A 231 -4.77 19.36 0.89
C LEU A 231 -5.36 20.75 1.21
N ARG A 232 -4.62 21.59 1.94
CA ARG A 232 -5.07 22.95 2.31
C ARG A 232 -5.14 23.91 1.12
N LYS A 233 -4.16 23.87 0.20
CA LYS A 233 -4.15 24.72 -1.01
C LYS A 233 -5.34 24.49 -1.95
N ARG A 234 -6.08 23.38 -1.83
CA ARG A 234 -7.25 23.10 -2.66
C ARG A 234 -8.60 23.37 -1.98
N SER A 235 -8.64 23.41 -0.65
CA SER A 235 -9.83 23.89 0.07
C SER A 235 -10.13 25.36 -0.23
N GLU A 236 -9.11 26.19 -0.46
CA GLU A 236 -9.27 27.61 -0.83
C GLU A 236 -9.64 27.82 -2.31
N PHE A 237 -9.36 26.86 -3.20
CA PHE A 237 -9.74 26.95 -4.62
C PHE A 237 -11.15 26.40 -4.91
N ALA A 238 -11.71 25.59 -4.01
CA ALA A 238 -13.09 25.12 -4.11
C ALA A 238 -14.12 26.21 -3.73
N SER A 239 -13.71 27.26 -3.00
CA SER A 239 -14.58 28.37 -2.57
C SER A 239 -14.51 29.63 -3.43
N LEU A 240 -13.80 29.62 -4.57
CA LEU A 240 -13.58 30.82 -5.42
C LEU A 240 -14.13 30.70 -6.86
N ARG A 241 -15.11 29.81 -7.11
CA ARG A 241 -15.78 29.70 -8.44
C ARG A 241 -17.30 29.72 -8.40
N PHE A 242 -17.89 30.47 -7.47
CA PHE A 242 -19.28 30.92 -7.55
C PHE A 242 -19.40 32.35 -7.01
N ALA A 243 -18.75 33.28 -7.69
CA ALA A 243 -19.08 34.70 -7.67
C ALA A 243 -18.38 35.32 -8.87
N GLU A 244 -19.06 35.31 -10.03
CA GLU A 244 -19.04 36.36 -11.05
C GLU A 244 -19.79 35.87 -12.31
N ASN A 245 -21.00 36.43 -12.46
CA ASN A 245 -21.92 36.50 -13.61
C ASN A 245 -22.57 35.21 -14.12
#